data_AF-A0A7W8FHE9-F1
#
_entry.id   AF-A0A7W8FHE9-F1
#
_cell.length_a   1.000
_cell.length_b   1.000
_cell.length_c   1.000
_cell.angle_alpha   90.00
_cell.angle_beta   90.00
_cell.angle_gamma   90.00
#
_symmetry.space_group_name_H-M   'P 1'
#
loop_
_entity.id
_entity.type
_entity.pdbx_description
1 polymer ?
#
loop_
_entity_poly.entity_id
_entity_poly.type
_entity_poly.pdbx_seq_one_letter_code
_entity_poly.pdbx_strand_id
1 'polypeptide(L)'
;MKNLRLLCLVVLLAALVTGCNAGLQRGMVGPVYVSTARPAISLTVKDMPLLAGGQGQCNLTWTSVMGGLPVSVWLAAYGEGTPQSPMAIVAQAELPQSWYWNSDSTPPFSVDHATEVIGETQFAASTFIVDGSRDPFMQLAGIQPDTPPVRWLVRSFTARFNFNADKIILEYREPLPPQMGFLDVLSIAQTDQLKAFEERARKVFIVGQIPENLIGLKDSYLKNVSWQFMGQRFLGTVSRFDVFKGN
;
A
#
# COMPACT_ATOMS: atom_id res chain seq x y z
N MET A 1 26.52 -47.79 -9.57
CA MET A 1 25.34 -47.42 -8.75
C MET A 1 25.55 -46.24 -7.81
N LYS A 2 26.74 -46.04 -7.20
CA LYS A 2 27.01 -44.93 -6.25
C LYS A 2 27.01 -43.53 -6.92
N ASN A 3 27.57 -43.42 -8.13
CA ASN A 3 27.67 -42.15 -8.86
C ASN A 3 26.32 -41.66 -9.43
N LEU A 4 25.42 -42.57 -9.81
CA LEU A 4 24.08 -42.23 -10.28
C LEU A 4 23.19 -41.68 -9.15
N ARG A 5 23.32 -42.24 -7.93
CA ARG A 5 22.63 -41.73 -6.75
C ARG A 5 23.12 -40.34 -6.35
N LEU A 6 24.42 -40.08 -6.46
CA LEU A 6 25.00 -38.76 -6.18
C LEU A 6 24.51 -37.72 -7.21
N LEU A 7 24.46 -38.08 -8.50
CA LEU A 7 23.96 -37.21 -9.55
C LEU A 7 22.46 -36.87 -9.36
N CYS A 8 21.63 -37.88 -9.04
CA CYS A 8 20.22 -37.66 -8.72
C CYS A 8 20.03 -36.76 -7.49
N LEU A 9 20.88 -36.90 -6.45
CA LEU A 9 20.81 -36.06 -5.26
C LEU A 9 21.16 -34.60 -5.57
N VAL A 10 22.19 -34.37 -6.40
CA VAL A 10 22.61 -33.03 -6.85
C VAL A 10 21.53 -32.38 -7.73
N VAL A 11 20.89 -33.13 -8.63
CA VAL A 11 19.77 -32.63 -9.45
C VAL A 11 18.54 -32.33 -8.59
N LEU A 12 18.24 -33.15 -7.57
CA LEU A 12 17.15 -32.87 -6.63
C LEU A 12 17.43 -31.62 -5.80
N LEU A 13 18.66 -31.45 -5.31
CA LEU A 13 19.10 -30.25 -4.60
C LEU A 13 19.04 -29.01 -5.49
N ALA A 14 19.46 -29.10 -6.75
CA ALA A 14 19.34 -28.02 -7.72
C ALA A 14 17.86 -27.67 -8.00
N ALA A 15 16.99 -28.67 -8.15
CA ALA A 15 15.55 -28.47 -8.36
C ALA A 15 14.84 -27.85 -7.13
N LEU A 16 15.27 -28.21 -5.92
CA LEU A 16 14.78 -27.61 -4.67
C LEU A 16 15.23 -26.14 -4.54
N VAL A 17 16.44 -25.80 -4.99
CA VAL A 17 16.95 -24.42 -4.96
C VAL A 17 16.28 -23.55 -6.04
N THR A 18 15.97 -24.09 -7.22
CA THR A 18 15.21 -23.35 -8.26
C THR A 18 13.72 -23.26 -7.95
N GLY A 19 13.17 -24.20 -7.18
CA GLY A 19 11.76 -24.20 -6.74
C GLY A 19 11.42 -23.09 -5.74
N CYS A 20 12.41 -22.52 -5.05
CA CYS A 20 12.20 -21.37 -4.15
C CYS A 20 11.97 -20.03 -4.87
N ASN A 21 12.26 -19.93 -6.18
CA ASN A 21 12.05 -18.70 -6.97
C ASN A 21 10.65 -18.60 -7.59
N ALA A 22 9.77 -19.59 -7.37
CA ALA A 22 8.36 -19.56 -7.82
C ALA A 22 7.42 -18.90 -6.78
N GLY A 23 7.97 -18.33 -5.70
CA GLY A 23 7.20 -17.55 -4.73
C GLY A 23 6.73 -16.21 -5.30
N LEU A 24 5.66 -15.64 -4.73
CA LEU A 24 5.25 -14.28 -5.05
C LEU A 24 6.40 -13.32 -4.72
N GLN A 25 6.83 -12.54 -5.72
CA GLN A 25 7.89 -11.55 -5.60
C GLN A 25 7.26 -10.17 -5.49
N ARG A 26 7.65 -9.42 -4.46
CA ARG A 26 7.18 -8.06 -4.18
C ARG A 26 8.35 -7.21 -3.70
N GLY A 27 8.41 -5.95 -4.10
CA GLY A 27 9.46 -5.05 -3.66
C GLY A 27 9.79 -3.95 -4.67
N MET A 28 10.98 -3.38 -4.54
CA MET A 28 11.44 -2.26 -5.35
C MET A 28 12.43 -2.71 -6.42
N VAL A 29 12.21 -2.26 -7.66
CA VAL A 29 13.20 -2.28 -8.76
C VAL A 29 13.50 -0.83 -9.12
N GLY A 30 14.60 -0.29 -8.60
CA GLY A 30 14.87 1.15 -8.65
C GLY A 30 13.76 1.93 -7.94
N PRO A 31 13.16 2.96 -8.57
CA PRO A 31 12.03 3.71 -8.01
C PRO A 31 10.67 3.04 -8.26
N VAL A 32 10.61 1.85 -8.88
CA VAL A 32 9.34 1.22 -9.23
C VAL A 32 9.02 0.12 -8.23
N TYR A 33 7.83 0.19 -7.63
CA TYR A 33 7.29 -0.92 -6.87
C TYR A 33 6.74 -1.98 -7.82
N VAL A 34 7.06 -3.25 -7.58
CA VAL A 34 6.62 -4.38 -8.40
C VAL A 34 6.01 -5.47 -7.53
N SER A 35 5.01 -6.14 -8.08
CA SER A 35 4.37 -7.29 -7.46
C SER A 35 3.98 -8.31 -8.51
N THR A 36 4.37 -9.57 -8.29
CA THR A 36 3.95 -10.70 -9.14
C THR A 36 2.69 -11.39 -8.63
N ALA A 37 2.09 -10.88 -7.54
CA ALA A 37 0.74 -11.27 -7.12
C ALA A 37 -0.24 -11.01 -8.24
N ARG A 38 -1.33 -11.79 -8.36
CA ARG A 38 -2.26 -11.63 -9.49
C ARG A 38 -3.27 -10.51 -9.23
N PRO A 39 -3.41 -9.51 -10.13
CA PRO A 39 -2.68 -9.32 -11.38
C PRO A 39 -1.28 -8.75 -11.13
N ALA A 40 -0.29 -9.24 -11.90
CA ALA A 40 1.07 -8.73 -11.78
C ALA A 40 1.09 -7.25 -12.18
N ILE A 41 1.72 -6.43 -11.37
CA ILE A 41 1.60 -4.97 -11.47
C ILE A 41 2.91 -4.28 -11.13
N SER A 42 3.18 -3.19 -11.84
CA SER A 42 4.20 -2.21 -11.49
C SER A 42 3.55 -0.86 -11.17
N LEU A 43 4.10 -0.17 -10.18
CA LEU A 43 3.57 1.07 -9.64
C LEU A 43 4.72 2.05 -9.44
N THR A 44 4.59 3.24 -9.98
CA THR A 44 5.53 4.34 -9.76
C THR A 44 4.80 5.68 -9.74
N VAL A 45 5.52 6.73 -9.40
CA VAL A 45 5.00 8.09 -9.30
C VAL A 45 5.80 9.00 -10.22
N LYS A 46 5.07 9.74 -11.06
CA LYS A 46 5.60 10.71 -12.00
C LYS A 46 6.09 11.96 -11.26
N ASP A 47 7.25 12.48 -11.67
CA ASP A 47 7.81 13.75 -11.21
C ASP A 47 7.98 13.86 -9.68
N MET A 48 8.13 12.73 -8.98
CA MET A 48 8.39 12.67 -7.54
C MET A 48 9.53 11.70 -7.23
N PRO A 49 10.57 12.11 -6.48
CA PRO A 49 11.67 11.23 -6.13
C PRO A 49 11.23 10.18 -5.10
N LEU A 50 11.81 8.98 -5.16
CA LEU A 50 11.60 7.94 -4.15
C LEU A 50 12.23 8.36 -2.83
N LEU A 51 11.43 8.48 -1.77
CA LEU A 51 11.88 8.72 -0.41
C LEU A 51 12.36 7.43 0.24
N ALA A 52 11.52 6.41 0.18
CA ALA A 52 11.80 5.12 0.80
C ALA A 52 10.89 4.04 0.20
N GLY A 53 11.39 2.80 0.16
CA GLY A 53 10.61 1.65 -0.29
C GLY A 53 11.07 0.35 0.35
N GLY A 54 10.14 -0.56 0.60
CA GLY A 54 10.44 -1.82 1.28
C GLY A 54 9.19 -2.50 1.84
N GLN A 55 9.39 -3.35 2.84
CA GLN A 55 8.32 -4.08 3.52
C GLN A 55 8.25 -3.79 5.02
N GLY A 56 7.14 -4.16 5.64
CA GLY A 56 7.01 -4.29 7.07
C GLY A 56 5.78 -5.09 7.44
N GLN A 57 5.51 -5.13 8.74
CA GLN A 57 4.40 -5.89 9.30
C GLN A 57 3.63 -5.01 10.28
N CYS A 58 2.32 -5.20 10.31
CA CYS A 58 1.45 -4.54 11.26
C CYS A 58 0.40 -5.51 11.81
N ASN A 59 -0.33 -5.10 12.84
CA ASN A 59 -1.37 -5.92 13.47
C ASN A 59 -2.71 -5.21 13.41
N LEU A 60 -3.70 -5.85 12.77
CA LEU A 60 -5.08 -5.39 12.77
C LEU A 60 -5.78 -5.84 14.06
N THR A 61 -5.95 -4.91 14.99
CA THR A 61 -6.57 -5.11 16.31
C THR A 61 -8.10 -5.25 16.33
N TRP A 62 -8.85 -4.70 15.37
CA TRP A 62 -10.30 -4.86 15.18
C TRP A 62 -10.64 -6.21 14.54
N THR A 63 -10.13 -7.29 15.13
CA THR A 63 -10.39 -8.67 14.73
C THR A 63 -10.59 -9.51 15.99
N SER A 64 -11.08 -10.73 15.84
CA SER A 64 -11.19 -11.68 16.97
C SER A 64 -9.86 -12.33 17.37
N VAL A 65 -8.75 -11.98 16.70
CA VAL A 65 -7.43 -12.56 16.96
C VAL A 65 -6.78 -11.85 18.16
N MET A 66 -6.46 -12.61 19.20
CA MET A 66 -5.71 -12.10 20.35
C MET A 66 -4.33 -11.59 19.90
N GLY A 67 -4.01 -10.34 20.24
CA GLY A 67 -2.78 -9.66 19.78
C GLY A 67 -2.91 -8.97 18.42
N GLY A 68 -4.06 -9.09 17.75
CA GLY A 68 -4.31 -8.55 16.42
C GLY A 68 -3.89 -9.49 15.30
N LEU A 69 -4.52 -9.34 14.12
CA LEU A 69 -4.20 -10.13 12.94
C LEU A 69 -2.92 -9.55 12.28
N PRO A 70 -1.83 -10.33 12.15
CA PRO A 70 -0.63 -9.87 11.46
C PRO A 70 -0.91 -9.69 9.96
N VAL A 71 -0.44 -8.58 9.39
CA VAL A 71 -0.57 -8.26 7.97
C VAL A 71 0.79 -7.84 7.43
N SER A 72 1.17 -8.44 6.30
CA SER A 72 2.39 -8.07 5.57
C SER A 72 2.08 -6.90 4.64
N VAL A 73 2.90 -5.86 4.70
CA VAL A 73 2.71 -4.64 3.91
C VAL A 73 4.00 -4.32 3.18
N TRP A 74 3.90 -4.13 1.87
CA TRP A 74 4.95 -3.54 1.04
C TRP A 74 4.56 -2.11 0.71
N LEU A 75 5.54 -1.20 0.73
CA LEU A 75 5.27 0.22 0.61
C LEU A 75 6.42 0.94 -0.11
N ALA A 76 6.06 1.94 -0.91
CA ALA A 76 6.95 2.93 -1.48
C ALA A 76 6.35 4.33 -1.26
N ALA A 77 7.16 5.26 -0.76
CA ALA A 77 6.79 6.65 -0.57
C ALA A 77 7.65 7.54 -1.47
N TYR A 78 7.02 8.56 -2.06
CA TYR A 78 7.61 9.46 -3.03
C TYR A 78 7.30 10.91 -2.65
N GLY A 79 8.22 11.82 -2.95
CA GLY A 79 8.10 13.25 -2.67
C GLY A 79 9.41 13.84 -2.16
N GLU A 80 9.38 15.11 -1.76
CA GLU A 80 10.58 15.83 -1.28
C GLU A 80 10.95 15.53 0.19
N GLY A 81 10.07 14.84 0.92
CA GLY A 81 10.30 14.50 2.32
C GLY A 81 10.29 15.71 3.25
N THR A 82 9.54 16.75 2.86
CA THR A 82 9.35 17.96 3.67
C THR A 82 7.88 18.15 4.06
N PRO A 83 7.59 18.78 5.21
CA PRO A 83 6.22 18.91 5.71
C PRO A 83 5.28 19.73 4.81
N GLN A 84 5.82 20.54 3.89
CA GLN A 84 5.05 21.43 3.02
C GLN A 84 4.94 20.90 1.58
N SER A 85 5.60 19.78 1.28
CA SER A 85 5.61 19.19 -0.05
C SER A 85 4.55 18.10 -0.16
N PRO A 86 3.97 17.89 -1.36
CA PRO A 86 3.14 16.73 -1.62
C PRO A 86 3.91 15.42 -1.43
N MET A 87 3.20 14.38 -1.02
CA MET A 87 3.72 13.03 -0.86
C MET A 87 2.78 12.04 -1.54
N ALA A 88 3.35 11.07 -2.26
CA ALA A 88 2.60 9.97 -2.84
C ALA A 88 3.04 8.65 -2.21
N ILE A 89 2.08 7.76 -1.97
CA ILE A 89 2.28 6.48 -1.32
C ILE A 89 1.72 5.41 -2.22
N VAL A 90 2.50 4.36 -2.42
CA VAL A 90 2.08 3.10 -3.00
C VAL A 90 2.20 2.05 -1.91
N ALA A 91 1.10 1.40 -1.55
CA ALA A 91 1.10 0.33 -0.57
C ALA A 91 0.39 -0.91 -1.12
N GLN A 92 0.91 -2.08 -0.79
CA GLN A 92 0.26 -3.35 -1.01
C GLN A 92 0.23 -4.13 0.29
N ALA A 93 -0.93 -4.69 0.64
CA ALA A 93 -1.14 -5.40 1.89
C ALA A 93 -1.76 -6.79 1.66
N GLU A 94 -1.07 -7.81 2.14
CA GLU A 94 -1.47 -9.21 2.03
C GLU A 94 -1.91 -9.76 3.39
N LEU A 95 -3.08 -10.38 3.39
CA LEU A 95 -3.63 -11.04 4.57
C LEU A 95 -3.11 -12.47 4.73
N PRO A 96 -3.03 -12.97 5.97
CA PRO A 96 -2.84 -14.39 6.21
C PRO A 96 -3.95 -15.24 5.57
N GLN A 97 -3.65 -16.52 5.36
CA GLN A 97 -4.63 -17.47 4.87
C GLN A 97 -5.92 -17.46 5.68
N SER A 98 -7.03 -17.70 5.00
CA SER A 98 -8.39 -17.70 5.56
C SER A 98 -8.98 -16.32 5.91
N TRP A 99 -8.33 -15.22 5.55
CA TRP A 99 -8.87 -13.86 5.71
C TRP A 99 -9.06 -13.16 4.37
N TYR A 100 -9.98 -12.19 4.34
CA TYR A 100 -10.21 -11.32 3.20
C TYR A 100 -10.54 -9.88 3.63
N TRP A 101 -10.24 -8.94 2.74
CA TRP A 101 -10.55 -7.53 2.91
C TRP A 101 -12.04 -7.26 2.66
N ASN A 102 -12.69 -6.61 3.62
CA ASN A 102 -14.14 -6.34 3.57
C ASN A 102 -14.52 -5.36 2.47
N SER A 103 -13.67 -4.36 2.23
CA SER A 103 -13.90 -3.31 1.25
C SER A 103 -12.59 -2.74 0.71
N ASP A 104 -12.71 -1.96 -0.35
CA ASP A 104 -11.64 -1.12 -0.89
C ASP A 104 -11.32 0.09 0.01
N SER A 105 -11.75 0.07 1.28
CA SER A 105 -11.35 1.02 2.34
C SER A 105 -11.69 2.47 2.00
N THR A 106 -12.90 2.85 2.38
CA THR A 106 -13.35 4.23 2.37
C THR A 106 -13.31 4.73 3.81
N PRO A 107 -12.43 5.68 4.17
CA PRO A 107 -12.42 6.24 5.51
C PRO A 107 -13.80 6.83 5.87
N PRO A 108 -14.21 6.77 7.14
CA PRO A 108 -15.39 7.49 7.57
C PRO A 108 -15.19 8.99 7.29
N PHE A 109 -16.22 9.65 6.77
CA PHE A 109 -16.21 11.09 6.42
C PHE A 109 -15.29 11.45 5.22
N SER A 110 -15.31 10.63 4.18
CA SER A 110 -14.77 10.96 2.85
C SER A 110 -15.84 11.47 1.90
N VAL A 111 -15.41 12.19 0.87
CA VAL A 111 -16.24 12.75 -0.20
C VAL A 111 -15.73 12.33 -1.57
N ASP A 112 -16.47 12.72 -2.62
CA ASP A 112 -16.06 12.57 -4.03
C ASP A 112 -15.69 11.13 -4.42
N HIS A 113 -16.53 10.19 -3.98
CA HIS A 113 -16.40 8.78 -4.31
C HIS A 113 -16.50 8.56 -5.82
N ALA A 114 -15.51 7.89 -6.39
CA ALA A 114 -15.49 7.60 -7.81
C ALA A 114 -14.89 6.22 -8.07
N THR A 115 -15.12 5.73 -9.29
CA THR A 115 -14.33 4.67 -9.89
C THR A 115 -13.38 5.32 -10.88
N GLU A 116 -12.08 5.12 -10.70
CA GLU A 116 -11.06 5.68 -11.58
C GLU A 116 -10.19 4.59 -12.18
N VAL A 117 -9.87 4.74 -13.45
CA VAL A 117 -8.96 3.85 -14.17
C VAL A 117 -7.61 4.54 -14.28
N ILE A 118 -6.56 3.89 -13.76
CA ILE A 118 -5.17 4.30 -13.86
C ILE A 118 -4.41 3.17 -14.55
N GLY A 119 -3.81 3.47 -15.71
CA GLY A 119 -3.33 2.43 -16.61
C GLY A 119 -4.51 1.55 -17.07
N GLU A 120 -4.44 0.25 -16.78
CA GLU A 120 -5.51 -0.73 -17.06
C GLU A 120 -6.25 -1.16 -15.78
N THR A 121 -5.92 -0.56 -14.64
CA THR A 121 -6.44 -0.97 -13.33
C THR A 121 -7.52 -0.03 -12.84
N GLN A 122 -8.64 -0.60 -12.40
CA GLN A 122 -9.75 0.12 -11.80
C GLN A 122 -9.55 0.24 -10.27
N PHE A 123 -9.69 1.45 -9.75
CA PHE A 123 -9.60 1.76 -8.33
C PHE A 123 -10.88 2.43 -7.84
N ALA A 124 -11.28 2.09 -6.61
CA ALA A 124 -12.23 2.89 -5.86
C ALA A 124 -11.49 4.11 -5.29
N ALA A 125 -11.99 5.30 -5.59
CA ALA A 125 -11.35 6.56 -5.21
C ALA A 125 -12.19 7.33 -4.19
N SER A 126 -11.53 8.00 -3.25
CA SER A 126 -12.19 8.86 -2.26
C SER A 126 -11.25 9.95 -1.76
N THR A 127 -11.82 11.10 -1.37
CA THR A 127 -11.09 12.27 -0.87
C THR A 127 -11.41 12.50 0.60
N PHE A 128 -10.41 12.72 1.45
CA PHE A 128 -10.58 12.90 2.90
C PHE A 128 -9.43 13.67 3.55
N ILE A 129 -9.60 14.04 4.82
CA ILE A 129 -8.56 14.65 5.65
C ILE A 129 -7.94 13.59 6.55
N VAL A 130 -6.61 13.58 6.65
CA VAL A 130 -5.86 12.77 7.63
C VAL A 130 -5.22 13.68 8.66
N ASP A 131 -5.42 13.36 9.93
CA ASP A 131 -4.69 13.97 11.04
C ASP A 131 -3.35 13.26 11.29
N GLY A 132 -2.27 14.04 11.43
CA GLY A 132 -0.92 13.51 11.57
C GLY A 132 -0.61 12.80 12.89
N SER A 133 -1.44 12.92 13.94
CA SER A 133 -1.13 12.39 15.29
C SER A 133 -0.94 10.86 15.35
N ARG A 134 -1.54 10.13 14.40
CA ARG A 134 -1.38 8.66 14.24
C ARG A 134 -1.23 8.28 12.78
N ASP A 135 -0.57 9.14 12.03
CA ASP A 135 -0.27 8.88 10.63
C ASP A 135 1.05 8.08 10.54
N PRO A 136 1.07 6.88 9.91
CA PRO A 136 2.28 6.08 9.80
C PRO A 136 3.39 6.74 8.99
N PHE A 137 3.10 7.80 8.23
CA PHE A 137 4.03 8.38 7.25
C PHE A 137 4.67 9.70 7.67
N MET A 138 4.42 10.18 8.90
CA MET A 138 4.91 11.50 9.35
C MET A 138 6.42 11.67 9.25
N GLN A 139 7.19 10.65 9.64
CA GLN A 139 8.66 10.72 9.58
C GLN A 139 9.18 10.72 8.13
N LEU A 140 8.47 10.09 7.19
CA LEU A 140 8.80 10.15 5.76
C LEU A 140 8.58 11.55 5.19
N ALA A 141 7.59 12.29 5.71
CA ALA A 141 7.36 13.69 5.39
C ALA A 141 8.30 14.67 6.11
N GLY A 142 9.34 14.17 6.81
CA GLY A 142 10.30 15.00 7.54
C GLY A 142 9.72 15.64 8.81
N ILE A 143 8.59 15.13 9.32
CA ILE A 143 7.93 15.67 10.51
C ILE A 143 8.47 14.95 11.74
N GLN A 144 8.98 15.73 12.70
CA GLN A 144 9.50 15.19 13.95
C GLN A 144 8.37 14.92 14.95
N PRO A 145 8.50 13.93 15.84
CA PRO A 145 7.46 13.56 16.81
C PRO A 145 6.94 14.70 17.69
N ASP A 146 7.78 15.71 17.96
CA ASP A 146 7.46 16.82 18.85
C ASP A 146 6.96 18.09 18.12
N THR A 147 6.78 18.01 16.79
CA THR A 147 6.20 19.10 16.01
C THR A 147 4.69 18.94 15.86
N PRO A 148 3.91 20.03 15.78
CA PRO A 148 2.47 19.94 15.55
C PRO A 148 2.16 19.09 14.32
N PRO A 149 1.21 18.14 14.41
CA PRO A 149 0.93 17.23 13.32
C PRO A 149 0.45 18.00 12.09
N VAL A 150 1.12 17.78 10.96
CA VAL A 150 0.59 18.19 9.66
C VAL A 150 -0.68 17.40 9.41
N ARG A 151 -1.73 18.12 9.01
CA ARG A 151 -2.95 17.53 8.47
C ARG A 151 -2.82 17.46 6.96
N TRP A 152 -3.30 16.38 6.37
CA TRP A 152 -3.20 16.12 4.95
C TRP A 152 -4.58 16.16 4.30
N LEU A 153 -4.68 16.79 3.13
CA LEU A 153 -5.72 16.49 2.17
C LEU A 153 -5.26 15.27 1.35
N VAL A 154 -6.08 14.23 1.31
CA VAL A 154 -5.70 12.92 0.73
C VAL A 154 -6.69 12.52 -0.35
N ARG A 155 -6.18 12.06 -1.50
CA ARG A 155 -6.93 11.29 -2.50
C ARG A 155 -6.39 9.86 -2.48
N SER A 156 -7.24 8.92 -2.09
CA SER A 156 -6.90 7.49 -2.09
C SER A 156 -7.50 6.81 -3.31
N PHE A 157 -6.77 5.86 -3.87
CA PHE A 157 -7.18 4.92 -4.92
C PHE A 157 -6.90 3.51 -4.43
N THR A 158 -7.94 2.72 -4.21
CA THR A 158 -7.79 1.37 -3.62
C THR A 158 -8.41 0.31 -4.52
N ALA A 159 -7.70 -0.82 -4.64
CA ALA A 159 -8.18 -2.00 -5.35
C ALA A 159 -7.83 -3.26 -4.57
N ARG A 160 -8.77 -4.21 -4.51
CA ARG A 160 -8.55 -5.55 -3.96
C ARG A 160 -8.26 -6.54 -5.08
N PHE A 161 -7.32 -7.44 -4.80
CA PHE A 161 -6.85 -8.47 -5.72
C PHE A 161 -6.79 -9.83 -5.04
N ASN A 162 -6.45 -10.86 -5.82
CA ASN A 162 -6.24 -12.22 -5.33
C ASN A 162 -7.36 -12.71 -4.39
N PHE A 163 -8.61 -12.69 -4.88
CA PHE A 163 -9.80 -13.08 -4.11
C PHE A 163 -9.98 -12.30 -2.80
N ASN A 164 -9.69 -10.99 -2.84
CA ASN A 164 -9.73 -10.08 -1.69
C ASN A 164 -8.71 -10.40 -0.59
N ALA A 165 -7.71 -11.26 -0.83
CA ALA A 165 -6.62 -11.50 0.13
C ALA A 165 -5.51 -10.43 0.03
N ASP A 166 -5.43 -9.75 -1.12
CA ASP A 166 -4.43 -8.73 -1.41
C ASP A 166 -5.12 -7.39 -1.69
N LYS A 167 -4.47 -6.29 -1.37
CA LYS A 167 -5.01 -4.94 -1.54
C LYS A 167 -3.90 -3.98 -1.91
N ILE A 168 -4.14 -3.16 -2.92
CA ILE A 168 -3.27 -2.05 -3.31
C ILE A 168 -3.97 -0.74 -2.95
N ILE A 169 -3.23 0.15 -2.31
CA ILE A 169 -3.65 1.49 -1.91
C ILE A 169 -2.65 2.47 -2.50
N LEU A 170 -3.13 3.43 -3.28
CA LEU A 170 -2.37 4.58 -3.75
C LEU A 170 -2.92 5.81 -3.04
N GLU A 171 -2.09 6.56 -2.33
CA GLU A 171 -2.53 7.81 -1.71
C GLU A 171 -1.67 8.98 -2.17
N TYR A 172 -2.31 10.00 -2.72
CA TYR A 172 -1.69 11.30 -2.94
C TYR A 172 -2.09 12.25 -1.82
N ARG A 173 -1.11 12.94 -1.25
CA ARG A 173 -1.25 13.75 -0.05
C ARG A 173 -0.67 15.13 -0.29
N GLU A 174 -1.43 16.17 0.04
CA GLU A 174 -0.96 17.55 0.11
C GLU A 174 -1.21 18.10 1.52
N PRO A 175 -0.38 19.02 2.03
CA PRO A 175 -0.69 19.73 3.27
C PRO A 175 -2.08 20.34 3.20
N LEU A 176 -2.85 20.21 4.28
CA LEU A 176 -4.22 20.72 4.33
C LEU A 176 -4.19 22.23 4.05
N PRO A 177 -4.91 22.70 3.01
CA PRO A 177 -4.92 24.11 2.68
C PRO A 177 -5.39 24.96 3.87
N PRO A 178 -4.79 26.14 4.15
CA PRO A 178 -5.17 26.96 5.30
C PRO A 178 -6.67 27.30 5.35
N GLN A 179 -7.31 27.44 4.19
CA GLN A 179 -8.74 27.71 4.05
C GLN A 179 -9.61 26.55 4.54
N MET A 180 -9.07 25.33 4.61
CA MET A 180 -9.72 24.13 5.14
C MET A 180 -9.24 23.81 6.57
N GLY A 181 -8.36 24.62 7.15
CA GLY A 181 -7.75 24.34 8.46
C GLY A 181 -8.73 24.27 9.64
N PHE A 182 -9.96 24.74 9.48
CA PHE A 182 -11.02 24.62 10.48
C PHE A 182 -11.81 23.31 10.39
N LEU A 183 -11.58 22.51 9.34
CA LEU A 183 -12.28 21.23 9.13
C LEU A 183 -11.48 20.09 9.77
N ASP A 184 -12.19 19.26 10.53
CA ASP A 184 -11.69 17.96 10.98
C ASP A 184 -11.95 16.86 9.95
N VAL A 185 -12.99 17.03 9.14
CA VAL A 185 -13.43 16.09 8.10
C VAL A 185 -13.96 16.84 6.87
N LEU A 186 -13.96 16.19 5.70
CA LEU A 186 -14.61 16.75 4.51
C LEU A 186 -16.11 16.49 4.56
N SER A 187 -16.90 17.56 4.54
CA SER A 187 -18.37 17.51 4.51
C SER A 187 -18.96 18.05 3.20
N ILE A 188 -18.17 18.76 2.40
CA ILE A 188 -18.60 19.38 1.14
C ILE A 188 -17.79 18.77 0.00
N ALA A 189 -18.51 18.15 -0.94
CA ALA A 189 -17.97 17.50 -2.11
C ALA A 189 -17.90 18.46 -3.32
N GLN A 190 -17.18 18.07 -4.37
CA GLN A 190 -17.23 18.68 -5.72
C GLN A 190 -16.87 20.17 -5.82
N THR A 191 -16.12 20.70 -4.86
CA THR A 191 -15.60 22.08 -4.95
C THR A 191 -14.50 22.16 -6.01
N ASP A 192 -14.30 23.32 -6.62
CA ASP A 192 -13.25 23.51 -7.64
C ASP A 192 -11.84 23.23 -7.09
N GLN A 193 -11.63 23.53 -5.81
CA GLN A 193 -10.39 23.23 -5.11
C GLN A 193 -10.14 21.72 -4.98
N LEU A 194 -11.18 20.95 -4.63
CA LEU A 194 -11.08 19.49 -4.53
C LEU A 194 -10.89 18.86 -5.91
N LYS A 195 -11.63 19.29 -6.94
CA LYS A 195 -11.44 18.82 -8.32
C LYS A 195 -10.02 19.05 -8.83
N ALA A 196 -9.45 20.23 -8.55
CA ALA A 196 -8.08 20.54 -8.95
C ALA A 196 -7.05 19.65 -8.22
N PHE A 197 -7.29 19.37 -6.94
CA PHE A 197 -6.47 18.44 -6.14
C PHE A 197 -6.56 16.99 -6.67
N GLU A 198 -7.77 16.51 -6.94
CA GLU A 198 -8.03 15.17 -7.46
C GLU A 198 -7.40 14.96 -8.85
N GLU A 199 -7.46 15.96 -9.71
CA GLU A 199 -6.78 15.94 -11.02
C GLU A 199 -5.26 15.85 -10.90
N ARG A 200 -4.65 16.49 -9.88
CA ARG A 200 -3.21 16.32 -9.60
C ARG A 200 -2.92 14.91 -9.11
N ALA A 201 -3.69 14.43 -8.14
CA ALA A 201 -3.56 13.08 -7.59
C ALA A 201 -3.66 11.99 -8.66
N ARG A 202 -4.59 12.13 -9.60
CA ARG A 202 -4.77 11.16 -10.69
C ARG A 202 -3.59 11.10 -11.65
N LYS A 203 -2.92 12.24 -11.90
CA LYS A 203 -1.85 12.36 -12.90
C LYS A 203 -0.50 11.89 -12.42
N VAL A 204 -0.30 11.73 -11.11
CA VAL A 204 1.00 11.34 -10.57
C VAL A 204 1.23 9.83 -10.61
N PHE A 205 0.19 9.00 -10.46
CA PHE A 205 0.38 7.55 -10.42
C PHE A 205 0.49 6.96 -11.82
N ILE A 206 1.50 6.09 -11.98
CA ILE A 206 1.68 5.27 -13.19
C ILE A 206 1.53 3.82 -12.78
N VAL A 207 0.56 3.15 -13.39
CA VAL A 207 0.26 1.74 -13.18
C VAL A 207 0.52 1.00 -14.48
N GLY A 208 1.32 -0.06 -14.43
CA GLY A 208 1.72 -0.80 -15.63
C GLY A 208 1.97 -2.28 -15.38
N GLN A 209 2.46 -2.94 -16.42
CA GLN A 209 2.90 -4.33 -16.37
C GLN A 209 4.25 -4.44 -15.65
N ILE A 210 4.55 -5.61 -15.08
CA ILE A 210 5.86 -5.84 -14.47
C ILE A 210 6.97 -5.82 -15.54
N PRO A 211 8.18 -5.34 -15.19
CA PRO A 211 9.34 -5.45 -16.07
C PRO A 211 9.67 -6.92 -16.40
N GLU A 212 10.19 -7.18 -17.60
CA GLU A 212 10.55 -8.54 -18.06
C GLU A 212 11.59 -9.23 -17.18
N ASN A 213 12.44 -8.45 -16.49
CA ASN A 213 13.36 -8.95 -15.48
C ASN A 213 13.18 -8.17 -14.17
N LEU A 214 13.31 -8.87 -13.05
CA LEU A 214 13.28 -8.28 -11.71
C LEU A 214 14.70 -8.25 -11.10
N ILE A 215 15.73 -8.10 -11.95
CA ILE A 215 17.12 -8.02 -11.47
C ILE A 215 17.25 -6.80 -10.57
N GLY A 216 17.77 -7.00 -9.36
CA GLY A 216 17.92 -5.93 -8.38
C GLY A 216 16.64 -5.62 -7.58
N LEU A 217 15.65 -6.52 -7.61
CA LEU A 217 14.51 -6.48 -6.68
C LEU A 217 15.01 -6.42 -5.23
N LYS A 218 14.49 -5.46 -4.47
CA LYS A 218 14.77 -5.28 -3.04
C LYS A 218 13.47 -5.28 -2.23
N ASP A 219 13.44 -6.07 -1.18
CA ASP A 219 12.32 -6.19 -0.23
C ASP A 219 12.78 -5.92 1.22
N SER A 220 13.69 -4.95 1.38
CA SER A 220 14.24 -4.60 2.70
C SER A 220 13.18 -4.09 3.66
N TYR A 221 13.39 -4.30 4.96
CA TYR A 221 12.54 -3.67 5.97
C TYR A 221 12.60 -2.14 5.88
N LEU A 222 11.42 -1.52 5.78
CA LEU A 222 11.28 -0.09 5.59
C LEU A 222 11.28 0.63 6.94
N LYS A 223 12.28 1.51 7.09
CA LYS A 223 12.45 2.39 8.26
C LYS A 223 11.62 3.67 8.10
N ASN A 224 11.48 4.41 9.20
CA ASN A 224 10.77 5.71 9.26
C ASN A 224 9.27 5.63 8.90
N VAL A 225 8.70 4.42 8.92
CA VAL A 225 7.25 4.20 8.94
C VAL A 225 6.88 3.80 10.36
N SER A 226 5.91 4.49 10.96
CA SER A 226 5.38 4.15 12.28
C SER A 226 4.44 2.95 12.15
N TRP A 227 5.00 1.75 12.05
CA TRP A 227 4.26 0.50 11.83
C TRP A 227 3.18 0.22 12.88
N GLN A 228 3.30 0.74 14.11
CA GLN A 228 2.23 0.64 15.11
C GLN A 228 0.94 1.40 14.73
N PHE A 229 1.04 2.37 13.82
CA PHE A 229 -0.09 3.16 13.33
C PHE A 229 -0.56 2.73 11.94
N MET A 230 0.18 1.83 11.29
CA MET A 230 -0.25 1.12 10.09
C MET A 230 -1.37 0.15 10.49
N GLY A 231 -2.63 0.59 10.42
CA GLY A 231 -3.76 -0.18 10.92
C GLY A 231 -5.01 0.03 10.09
N GLN A 232 -6.18 -0.29 10.65
CA GLN A 232 -7.46 -0.28 9.96
C GLN A 232 -7.86 1.09 9.38
N ARG A 233 -7.31 2.18 9.92
CA ARG A 233 -7.57 3.53 9.38
C ARG A 233 -7.00 3.71 7.98
N PHE A 234 -5.88 3.07 7.68
CA PHE A 234 -5.25 3.08 6.36
C PHE A 234 -5.60 1.82 5.56
N LEU A 235 -5.45 0.64 6.18
CA LEU A 235 -5.64 -0.65 5.50
C LEU A 235 -7.10 -1.11 5.41
N GLY A 236 -8.02 -0.51 6.16
CA GLY A 236 -9.41 -0.96 6.25
C GLY A 236 -9.60 -2.20 7.14
N THR A 237 -10.79 -2.80 7.04
CA THR A 237 -11.21 -3.93 7.88
C THR A 237 -11.18 -5.25 7.12
N VAL A 238 -11.17 -6.34 7.88
CA VAL A 238 -11.05 -7.71 7.38
C VAL A 238 -12.09 -8.61 8.02
N SER A 239 -12.40 -9.72 7.36
CA SER A 239 -13.19 -10.81 7.91
C SER A 239 -12.51 -12.14 7.61
N ARG A 240 -12.87 -13.16 8.39
CA ARG A 240 -12.41 -14.52 8.17
C ARG A 240 -13.40 -15.24 7.26
N PHE A 241 -12.93 -16.10 6.36
CA PHE A 241 -13.84 -16.99 5.63
C PHE A 241 -14.56 -17.92 6.61
N ASP A 242 -15.86 -18.09 6.40
CA ASP A 242 -16.62 -19.11 7.09
C ASP A 242 -16.13 -20.49 6.68
N VAL A 243 -15.70 -21.29 7.66
CA VAL A 243 -15.41 -22.71 7.44
C VAL A 243 -16.63 -23.46 7.92
N PHE A 244 -17.51 -23.85 6.99
CA PHE A 244 -18.55 -24.82 7.30
C PHE A 244 -17.88 -26.14 7.66
N LYS A 245 -17.87 -26.48 8.95
CA LYS A 245 -17.60 -27.85 9.36
C LYS A 245 -18.79 -28.67 8.91
N GLY A 246 -18.61 -29.50 7.88
CA GLY A 246 -19.58 -30.54 7.57
C GLY A 246 -19.75 -31.42 8.82
N ASN A 247 -20.99 -31.52 9.29
CA ASN A 247 -21.36 -32.42 10.39
C ASN A 247 -21.16 -33.88 9.98
#